data_AF-E1AN92-F1
#
_entry.id   AF-E1AN92-F1
#
_cell.length_a   1.000
_cell.length_b   1.000
_cell.length_c   1.000
_cell.angle_alpha   90.00
_cell.angle_beta   90.00
_cell.angle_gamma   90.00
#
_symmetry.space_group_name_H-M   'P 1'
#
loop_
_entity.id
_entity.type
_entity.pdbx_description
1 polymer ?
#
loop_
_entity_poly.entity_id
_entity_poly.type
_entity_poly.pdbx_seq_one_letter_code
_entity_poly.pdbx_strand_id
1 'polypeptide(L)'
;AFWKSVGIYTDAEGKAIEKFLEVFKDQNFPPGASILFTQSPKGSLTISFSRDASVPEAANAVIENKLLSEAVLESIVGKHG
;
A
#
# COMPACT_ATOMS: atom_id res chain seq x y z
N ALA A 1 -6.91 11.23 -6.81
CA ALA A 1 -7.05 12.55 -7.46
C ALA A 1 -6.03 12.74 -8.60
N PHE A 2 -4.74 12.44 -8.39
CA PHE A 2 -3.68 12.62 -9.39
C PHE A 2 -3.77 11.68 -10.62
N TRP A 3 -3.90 10.36 -10.43
CA TRP A 3 -3.96 9.42 -11.57
C TRP A 3 -5.12 9.70 -12.53
N LYS A 4 -6.27 10.13 -11.98
CA LYS A 4 -7.43 10.55 -12.78
C LYS A 4 -7.13 11.85 -13.53
N SER A 5 -6.44 12.82 -12.93
CA SER A 5 -6.13 14.10 -13.58
C SER A 5 -5.11 13.98 -14.71
N VAL A 6 -4.19 13.01 -14.64
CA VAL A 6 -3.19 12.76 -15.69
C VAL A 6 -3.58 11.61 -16.64
N GLY A 7 -4.81 11.08 -16.51
CA GLY A 7 -5.36 10.10 -17.45
C GLY A 7 -4.76 8.69 -17.38
N ILE A 8 -4.11 8.33 -16.27
CA ILE A 8 -3.48 7.00 -16.08
C ILE A 8 -4.26 6.08 -15.14
N TYR A 9 -5.42 6.52 -14.65
CA TYR A 9 -6.30 5.69 -13.82
C TYR A 9 -7.10 4.70 -14.69
N THR A 10 -6.79 3.41 -14.56
CA THR A 10 -7.51 2.33 -15.24
C THR A 10 -8.25 1.42 -14.26
N ASP A 11 -8.98 0.43 -14.78
CA ASP A 11 -9.63 -0.61 -13.96
C ASP A 11 -8.62 -1.40 -13.11
N ALA A 12 -7.37 -1.51 -13.55
CA ALA A 12 -6.31 -2.18 -12.79
C ALA A 12 -6.00 -1.41 -11.49
N GLU A 13 -5.88 -0.08 -11.57
CA GLU A 13 -5.70 0.78 -10.40
C GLU A 13 -6.93 0.76 -9.50
N GLY A 14 -8.13 0.73 -10.08
CA GLY A 14 -9.37 0.59 -9.33
C GLY A 14 -9.40 -0.68 -8.48
N LYS A 15 -9.14 -1.84 -9.10
CA LYS A 15 -9.07 -3.13 -8.39
C LYS A 15 -7.94 -3.19 -7.37
N ALA A 16 -6.81 -2.55 -7.65
CA ALA A 16 -5.69 -2.47 -6.71
C ALA A 16 -6.07 -1.67 -5.45
N ILE A 17 -6.80 -0.56 -5.61
CA ILE A 17 -7.32 0.23 -4.48
C ILE A 17 -8.35 -0.58 -3.68
N GLU A 18 -9.28 -1.26 -4.35
CA GLU A 18 -10.26 -2.14 -3.67
C GLU A 18 -9.56 -3.20 -2.82
N LYS A 19 -8.57 -3.90 -3.40
CA LYS A 19 -7.76 -4.89 -2.68
C LYS A 19 -6.97 -4.26 -1.53
N PHE A 20 -6.43 -3.07 -1.72
CA PHE A 20 -5.75 -2.33 -0.65
C PHE A 20 -6.71 -2.08 0.52
N LEU A 21 -7.88 -1.51 0.27
CA LEU A 21 -8.89 -1.24 1.31
C LEU A 21 -9.34 -2.53 2.01
N GLU A 22 -9.51 -3.62 1.28
CA GLU A 22 -9.91 -4.91 1.84
C GLU A 22 -8.86 -5.50 2.79
N VAL A 23 -7.57 -5.36 2.48
CA VAL A 23 -6.47 -5.81 3.35
C VAL A 23 -6.49 -5.10 4.72
N PHE A 24 -6.94 -3.84 4.77
CA PHE A 24 -7.02 -3.05 6.01
C PHE A 24 -8.36 -3.16 6.74
N LYS A 25 -9.42 -3.67 6.10
CA LYS A 25 -10.81 -3.56 6.56
C LYS A 25 -11.05 -4.04 8.00
N ASP A 26 -10.48 -5.20 8.34
CA ASP A 26 -10.69 -5.85 9.65
C ASP A 26 -9.48 -5.67 10.60
N GLN A 27 -8.58 -4.73 10.29
CA GLN A 27 -7.37 -4.49 11.06
C GLN A 27 -7.56 -3.35 12.08
N ASN A 28 -6.90 -3.48 13.23
CA ASN A 28 -6.83 -2.44 14.26
C ASN A 28 -5.37 -2.22 14.66
N PHE A 29 -4.97 -0.96 14.81
CA PHE A 29 -3.59 -0.56 15.06
C PHE A 29 -3.50 0.21 16.40
N PRO A 30 -3.40 -0.49 17.55
CA PRO A 30 -3.18 0.16 18.82
C PRO A 30 -1.81 0.88 18.86
N PRO A 31 -1.57 1.79 19.82
CA PRO A 31 -0.26 2.40 19.98
C PRO A 31 0.86 1.34 20.04
N GLY A 32 1.92 1.55 19.27
CA GLY A 32 3.05 0.62 19.13
C GLY A 32 2.89 -0.43 18.02
N ALA A 33 1.68 -0.60 17.46
CA ALA A 33 1.51 -1.38 16.25
C ALA A 33 2.13 -0.69 15.02
N SER A 34 2.45 -1.46 14.00
CA SER A 34 3.08 -0.96 12.78
C SER A 34 2.47 -1.56 11.52
N ILE A 35 2.39 -0.72 10.49
CA ILE A 35 2.09 -1.11 9.12
C ILE A 35 3.39 -1.03 8.35
N LEU A 36 3.76 -2.11 7.68
CA LEU A 36 4.99 -2.21 6.91
C LEU A 36 4.62 -2.33 5.44
N PHE A 37 5.19 -1.45 4.63
CA PHE A 37 5.04 -1.45 3.18
C PHE A 37 6.40 -1.75 2.52
N THR A 38 6.48 -2.86 1.79
CA THR A 38 7.65 -3.16 0.95
C THR A 38 7.31 -2.88 -0.50
N GLN A 39 8.07 -1.98 -1.11
CA GLN A 39 7.95 -1.62 -2.52
C GLN A 39 8.97 -2.39 -3.33
N SER A 40 8.49 -3.26 -4.23
CA SER A 40 9.36 -4.00 -5.14
C SER A 40 9.69 -3.15 -6.36
N PRO A 41 10.95 -3.16 -6.86
CA PRO A 41 11.30 -2.56 -8.14
C PRO A 41 10.49 -3.13 -9.33
N LYS A 42 9.86 -4.31 -9.15
CA LYS A 42 8.98 -4.94 -10.13
C LYS A 42 7.55 -4.36 -10.13
N GLY A 43 7.26 -3.41 -9.23
CA GLY A 43 5.97 -2.72 -9.17
C GLY A 43 4.93 -3.40 -8.28
N SER A 44 5.35 -4.24 -7.33
CA SER A 44 4.42 -4.79 -6.33
C SER A 44 4.52 -4.04 -5.00
N LEU A 45 3.39 -3.99 -4.28
CA LEU A 45 3.29 -3.50 -2.92
C LEU A 45 2.99 -4.68 -1.99
N THR A 46 3.94 -5.01 -1.13
CA THR A 46 3.72 -5.99 -0.06
C THR A 46 3.32 -5.25 1.22
N ILE A 47 2.28 -5.75 1.89
CA ILE A 47 1.73 -5.19 3.12
C ILE A 47 1.92 -6.23 4.22
N SER A 48 2.50 -5.80 5.33
CA SER A 48 2.63 -6.60 6.56
C SER A 48 2.20 -5.78 7.77
N PHE A 49 1.68 -6.46 8.79
CA PHE A 49 1.26 -5.85 10.04
C PHE A 49 2.05 -6.41 11.22
N SER A 50 2.39 -5.53 12.17
CA SER A 50 3.04 -5.90 13.42
C SER A 50 2.35 -5.26 14.61
N ARG A 51 2.35 -5.96 15.76
CA ARG A 51 1.76 -5.46 17.00
C ARG A 51 2.77 -4.68 17.86
N ASP A 52 4.06 -4.81 17.58
CA ASP A 52 5.15 -4.38 18.46
C ASP A 52 6.39 -3.87 17.70
N ALA A 53 6.19 -3.36 16.48
CA ALA A 53 7.22 -2.85 15.57
C ALA A 53 8.26 -3.88 15.09
N SER A 54 8.13 -5.16 15.45
CA SER A 54 8.91 -6.23 14.82
C SER A 54 8.58 -6.34 13.33
N VAL A 55 9.55 -6.75 12.50
CA VAL A 55 9.32 -7.03 11.08
C VAL A 55 8.84 -8.48 10.94
N PRO A 56 7.60 -8.75 10.48
CA PRO A 56 7.10 -10.11 10.31
C PRO A 56 7.84 -10.85 9.18
N GLU A 57 8.08 -12.16 9.35
CA GLU A 57 8.67 -13.01 8.30
C GLU A 57 7.72 -13.21 7.11
N ALA A 58 6.41 -13.27 7.38
CA ALA A 58 5.39 -13.49 6.37
C ALA A 58 4.64 -12.19 6.04
N ALA A 59 4.33 -12.01 4.75
CA ALA A 59 3.47 -10.94 4.29
C ALA A 59 1.99 -11.23 4.55
N ASN A 60 1.21 -10.20 4.85
CA ASN A 60 -0.25 -10.30 4.91
C ASN A 60 -0.86 -10.27 3.51
N ALA A 61 -0.33 -9.44 2.61
CA ALA A 61 -0.78 -9.34 1.24
C ALA A 61 0.30 -8.84 0.29
N VAL A 62 0.18 -9.20 -1.00
CA VAL A 62 0.93 -8.62 -2.11
C VAL A 62 -0.06 -8.10 -3.15
N ILE A 63 0.10 -6.84 -3.56
CA ILE A 63 -0.69 -6.19 -4.60
C ILE A 63 0.22 -5.87 -5.78
N GLU A 64 -0.02 -6.53 -6.91
CA GLU A 64 0.72 -6.35 -8.16
C GLU A 64 0.18 -5.12 -8.92
N ASN A 65 0.54 -3.93 -8.46
CA ASN A 65 0.21 -2.68 -9.14
C ASN A 65 1.28 -1.62 -8.87
N LYS A 66 2.02 -1.25 -9.93
CA LYS A 66 3.18 -0.36 -9.81
C LYS A 66 2.79 1.03 -9.31
N LEU A 67 1.72 1.59 -9.88
CA LEU A 67 1.27 2.92 -9.51
C LEU A 67 0.89 2.97 -8.03
N LEU A 68 0.14 1.98 -7.53
CA LEU A 68 -0.19 1.88 -6.12
C LEU A 68 1.04 1.76 -5.23
N SER A 69 2.02 0.92 -5.62
CA SER A 69 3.26 0.75 -4.86
C SER A 69 4.01 2.08 -4.71
N GLU A 70 4.16 2.83 -5.79
CA GLU A 70 4.83 4.13 -5.79
C GLU A 70 4.02 5.19 -5.03
N ALA A 71 2.70 5.23 -5.20
CA ALA A 71 1.85 6.24 -4.59
C ALA A 71 1.79 6.14 -3.06
N VAL A 72 1.97 4.94 -2.48
CA VAL A 72 2.02 4.80 -1.02
C VAL A 72 3.27 5.47 -0.43
N LEU A 73 4.41 5.46 -1.13
CA LEU A 73 5.59 6.21 -0.68
C LEU A 73 5.49 7.69 -1.03
N GLU A 74 4.98 7.99 -2.24
CA GLU A 74 4.78 9.36 -2.70
C GLU A 74 3.83 10.14 -1.78
N SER A 75 2.84 9.49 -1.17
CA SER A 75 1.95 10.13 -0.19
C SER A 75 2.60 10.47 1.15
N ILE A 76 3.84 10.02 1.40
CA ILE A 76 4.58 10.28 2.64
C ILE A 76 5.73 11.26 2.39
N VAL A 77 6.50 11.06 1.31
CA VAL A 77 7.72 11.84 1.02
C VAL A 77 7.68 12.57 -0.31
N GLY A 78 6.61 12.42 -1.08
CA GLY A 78 6.41 13.16 -2.32
C GLY A 78 6.02 14.62 -2.07
N LYS A 79 5.88 15.38 -3.15
CA LYS A 79 5.58 16.82 -3.10
C LYS A 79 4.30 17.16 -2.31
N HIS A 80 3.38 16.21 -2.20
CA HIS A 80 2.06 16.37 -1.59
C HIS A 80 1.84 15.47 -0.37
N GLY A 81 2.91 14.91 0.20
CA GLY A 81 2.87 14.12 1.43
C GLY A 81 2.75 14.95 2.70
#